data_AF-A0A3E5BKQ6-F1
#
_entry.id   AF-A0A3E5BKQ6-F1
#
_cell.length_a   1.000
_cell.length_b   1.000
_cell.length_c   1.000
_cell.angle_alpha   90.00
_cell.angle_beta   90.00
_cell.angle_gamma   90.00
#
_symmetry.space_group_name_H-M   'P 1'
#
loop_
_entity.id
_entity.type
_entity.pdbx_description
1 polymer ?
#
loop_
_entity_poly.entity_id
_entity_poly.type
_entity_poly.pdbx_seq_one_letter_code
_entity_poly.pdbx_strand_id
1 'polypeptide(L)'
;MAARKYDYIIIYSILFASILSIAVLVRLLVISELQMDEFSGLVAFVIVCLLLGAAYLSFQSIIDVWLLPVIERTVRKKYPQIECEPEVEPIGSMPNGEISVPNYDEYKQTAQQKIQQEQAKVLENVLTYTVQELALYLTESELQQLCEYIRFFQYATENEYKQIKIPVAVDATLKSIDLMHFGWNIGNQFKKTGIETATFIKRVFAERLKESEISTIKRKLRAEGTCIIKIKEKL
;
A
#
# COMPACT_ATOMS: atom_id res chain seq x y z
N MET A 1 8.99 6.62 8.35
CA MET A 1 8.54 5.23 8.10
C MET A 1 8.93 4.24 9.21
N ALA A 2 9.97 4.52 10.00
CA ALA A 2 10.35 3.68 11.16
C ALA A 2 9.40 3.82 12.37
N ALA A 3 8.93 5.04 12.69
CA ALA A 3 8.04 5.31 13.83
C ALA A 3 6.81 4.38 13.87
N ARG A 4 6.07 4.27 12.76
CA ARG A 4 4.90 3.39 12.65
C ARG A 4 5.19 1.92 12.99
N LYS A 5 6.38 1.40 12.71
CA LYS A 5 6.73 0.00 13.05
C LYS A 5 6.91 -0.19 14.55
N TYR A 6 7.45 0.80 15.25
CA TYR A 6 7.62 0.74 16.70
C TYR A 6 6.27 0.87 17.42
N ASP A 7 5.36 1.71 16.91
CA ASP A 7 4.03 1.86 17.50
C ASP A 7 3.24 0.54 17.50
N TYR A 8 3.27 -0.20 16.38
CA TYR A 8 2.66 -1.53 16.33
C TYR A 8 3.29 -2.49 17.34
N ILE A 9 4.63 -2.53 17.42
CA ILE A 9 5.33 -3.41 18.36
C ILE A 9 4.94 -3.10 19.82
N ILE A 10 4.85 -1.81 20.17
CA ILE A 10 4.47 -1.36 21.52
C ILE A 10 3.02 -1.77 21.83
N ILE A 11 2.09 -1.53 20.90
CA ILE A 11 0.68 -1.87 21.09
C ILE A 11 0.48 -3.38 21.27
N TYR A 12 1.10 -4.20 20.40
CA TYR A 12 1.02 -5.66 20.54
C TYR A 12 1.69 -6.16 21.82
N SER A 13 2.77 -5.52 22.28
CA SER A 13 3.43 -5.85 23.54
C SER A 13 2.53 -5.58 24.75
N ILE A 14 1.84 -4.43 24.78
CA ILE A 14 0.91 -4.09 25.86
C ILE A 14 -0.30 -5.04 25.88
N LEU A 15 -0.85 -5.38 24.72
CA LEU A 15 -1.97 -6.33 24.59
C LEU A 15 -1.57 -7.75 25.02
N PHE A 16 -0.38 -8.20 24.63
CA PHE A 16 0.12 -9.50 25.06
C PHE A 16 0.31 -9.55 26.59
N ALA A 17 0.87 -8.47 27.17
CA ALA A 17 1.04 -8.36 28.62
C ALA A 17 -0.31 -8.36 29.37
N SER A 18 -1.36 -7.74 28.83
CA SER A 18 -2.68 -7.74 29.48
C SER A 18 -3.35 -9.12 29.44
N ILE A 19 -3.26 -9.85 28.33
CA ILE A 19 -3.75 -11.24 28.22
C ILE A 19 -3.04 -12.13 29.24
N LEU A 20 -1.71 -12.02 29.34
CA LEU A 20 -0.94 -12.77 30.33
C LEU A 20 -1.33 -12.42 31.77
N SER A 21 -1.52 -11.14 32.07
CA SER A 21 -1.94 -10.68 33.40
C SER A 21 -3.29 -11.28 33.79
N ILE A 22 -4.27 -11.26 32.89
CA ILE A 22 -5.59 -11.86 33.12
C ILE A 22 -5.47 -13.38 33.32
N ALA A 23 -4.68 -14.07 32.49
CA ALA A 23 -4.48 -15.50 32.62
C ALA A 23 -3.80 -15.89 33.95
N VAL A 24 -2.85 -15.09 34.43
CA VAL A 24 -2.23 -15.25 35.75
C VAL A 24 -3.26 -15.07 36.86
N LEU A 25 -4.13 -14.06 36.78
CA LEU A 25 -5.20 -13.85 37.77
C LEU A 25 -6.17 -15.04 37.80
N VAL A 26 -6.57 -15.57 36.65
CA VAL A 26 -7.43 -16.77 36.58
C VAL A 26 -6.72 -17.99 37.19
N ARG A 27 -5.42 -18.17 36.92
CA ARG A 27 -4.62 -19.22 37.56
C ARG A 27 -4.61 -19.08 39.08
N LEU A 28 -4.42 -17.86 39.59
CA LEU A 28 -4.44 -17.59 41.03
C LEU A 28 -5.79 -17.93 41.64
N LEU A 29 -6.91 -17.55 40.99
CA LEU A 29 -8.27 -17.88 41.43
C LEU A 29 -8.54 -19.40 41.43
N VAL A 30 -8.08 -20.13 40.41
CA VAL A 30 -8.25 -21.59 40.34
C VAL A 30 -7.52 -22.30 41.49
N ILE A 31 -6.34 -21.80 41.87
CA ILE A 31 -5.57 -22.38 42.96
C ILE A 31 -6.14 -21.96 44.33
N SER A 32 -6.55 -20.70 44.49
CA SER A 32 -6.99 -20.17 45.79
C SER A 32 -8.44 -20.51 46.14
N GLU A 33 -9.36 -20.35 45.19
CA GLU A 33 -10.81 -20.49 45.43
C GLU A 33 -11.32 -21.90 45.14
N LEU A 34 -10.83 -22.54 44.07
CA LEU A 34 -11.24 -23.89 43.71
C LEU A 34 -10.39 -24.98 44.39
N GLN A 35 -9.35 -24.59 45.16
CA GLN A 35 -8.41 -25.49 45.84
C GLN A 35 -7.84 -26.58 44.93
N MET A 36 -7.67 -26.27 43.64
CA MET A 36 -7.11 -27.19 42.66
C MET A 36 -5.58 -27.21 42.75
N ASP A 37 -4.99 -28.31 42.31
CA ASP A 37 -3.55 -28.51 42.30
C ASP A 37 -2.83 -27.59 41.29
N GLU A 38 -1.53 -27.39 41.49
CA GLU A 38 -0.72 -26.46 40.69
C GLU A 38 -0.72 -26.82 39.19
N PHE A 39 -0.82 -28.10 38.87
CA PHE A 39 -0.93 -28.58 37.49
C PHE A 39 -2.26 -28.16 36.86
N SER A 40 -3.37 -28.29 37.56
CA SER A 40 -4.67 -27.78 37.10
C SER A 40 -4.66 -26.26 36.91
N GLY A 41 -3.98 -25.51 37.77
CA GLY A 41 -3.77 -24.07 37.59
C GLY A 41 -2.98 -23.73 36.32
N LEU A 42 -1.94 -24.50 35.99
CA LEU A 42 -1.18 -24.35 34.74
C LEU A 42 -2.02 -24.67 33.50
N VAL A 43 -2.81 -25.74 33.56
CA VAL A 43 -3.74 -26.13 32.48
C VAL A 43 -4.78 -25.03 32.25
N ALA A 44 -5.37 -24.49 33.33
CA ALA A 44 -6.32 -23.38 33.25
C ALA A 44 -5.66 -22.11 32.64
N PHE A 45 -4.43 -21.79 33.03
CA PHE A 45 -3.66 -20.68 32.46
C PHE A 45 -3.50 -20.80 30.94
N VAL A 46 -3.09 -21.97 30.46
CA VAL A 46 -2.88 -22.22 29.02
C VAL A 46 -4.21 -22.14 28.27
N ILE A 47 -5.28 -22.74 28.79
CA ILE A 47 -6.60 -22.69 28.18
C ILE A 47 -7.11 -21.25 28.06
N VAL A 48 -6.98 -20.46 29.12
CA VAL A 48 -7.38 -19.05 29.13
C VAL A 48 -6.56 -18.23 28.13
N CYS A 49 -5.24 -18.42 28.07
CA CYS A 49 -4.40 -17.76 27.06
C CYS A 49 -4.83 -18.10 25.63
N LEU A 50 -5.11 -19.37 25.34
CA LEU A 50 -5.55 -19.81 24.02
C LEU A 50 -6.93 -19.25 23.66
N LEU A 51 -7.87 -19.26 24.61
CA LEU A 51 -9.22 -18.73 24.39
C LEU A 51 -9.20 -17.21 24.15
N LEU A 52 -8.50 -16.44 24.99
CA LEU A 52 -8.37 -14.99 24.81
C LEU A 52 -7.61 -14.65 23.52
N GLY A 53 -6.54 -15.39 23.20
CA GLY A 53 -5.79 -15.22 21.96
C GLY A 53 -6.64 -15.50 20.71
N ALA A 54 -7.40 -16.60 20.70
CA ALA A 54 -8.29 -16.96 19.59
C ALA A 54 -9.44 -15.96 19.43
N ALA A 55 -10.02 -15.48 20.54
CA ALA A 55 -11.02 -14.44 20.53
C ALA A 55 -10.45 -13.14 19.95
N TYR A 56 -9.26 -12.73 20.38
CA TYR A 56 -8.57 -11.55 19.84
C TYR A 56 -8.36 -11.63 18.33
N LEU A 57 -7.84 -12.76 17.83
CA LEU A 57 -7.63 -12.96 16.38
C LEU A 57 -8.94 -12.92 15.60
N SER A 58 -10.00 -13.48 16.17
CA SER A 58 -11.34 -13.45 15.59
C SER A 58 -11.90 -12.03 15.53
N PHE A 59 -11.76 -11.25 16.61
CA PHE A 59 -12.13 -9.82 16.61
C PHE A 59 -11.31 -9.01 15.61
N GLN A 60 -10.00 -9.24 15.53
CA GLN A 60 -9.13 -8.55 14.58
C GLN A 60 -9.57 -8.83 13.14
N SER A 61 -9.83 -10.10 12.80
CA SER A 61 -10.33 -10.49 11.48
C SER A 61 -11.69 -9.86 11.15
N ILE A 62 -12.62 -9.81 12.13
CA ILE A 62 -13.93 -9.17 11.96
C ILE A 62 -13.79 -7.65 11.76
N ILE A 63 -12.89 -6.99 12.49
CA ILE A 63 -12.64 -5.55 12.35
C ILE A 63 -12.11 -5.25 10.93
N ASP A 64 -11.14 -6.03 10.46
CA ASP A 64 -10.52 -5.81 9.15
C ASP A 64 -11.47 -6.09 7.99
N VAL A 65 -12.25 -7.18 8.08
CA VAL A 65 -13.14 -7.63 6.98
C VAL A 65 -14.47 -6.88 6.97
N TRP A 66 -15.00 -6.50 8.13
CA TRP A 66 -16.36 -5.96 8.24
C TRP A 66 -16.38 -4.51 8.70
N LEU A 67 -15.65 -4.16 9.77
CA LEU A 67 -15.78 -2.85 10.39
C LEU A 67 -15.05 -1.76 9.58
N LEU A 68 -13.81 -2.02 9.12
CA LEU A 68 -13.06 -1.10 8.28
C LEU A 68 -13.82 -0.67 7.01
N PRO A 69 -14.34 -1.59 6.17
CA PRO A 69 -15.03 -1.20 4.94
C PRO A 69 -16.39 -0.54 5.20
N VAL A 70 -17.06 -0.85 6.32
CA VAL A 70 -18.32 -0.21 6.69
C VAL A 70 -18.07 1.21 7.20
N ILE A 71 -17.06 1.40 8.04
CA ILE A 71 -16.64 2.73 8.50
C ILE A 71 -16.16 3.56 7.32
N GLU A 72 -15.34 3.00 6.43
CA GLU A 72 -14.86 3.72 5.23
C GLU A 72 -16.02 4.14 4.33
N ARG A 73 -16.99 3.25 4.08
CA ARG A 73 -18.22 3.62 3.34
C ARG A 73 -19.03 4.68 4.05
N THR A 74 -19.17 4.60 5.37
CA THR A 74 -20.00 5.53 6.15
C THR A 74 -19.35 6.90 6.28
N VAL A 75 -18.04 6.96 6.50
CA VAL A 75 -17.25 8.19 6.55
C VAL A 75 -17.22 8.84 5.17
N ARG A 76 -16.94 8.08 4.10
CA ARG A 76 -16.98 8.58 2.72
C ARG A 76 -18.36 9.13 2.34
N LYS A 77 -19.43 8.54 2.87
CA LYS A 77 -20.82 8.97 2.61
C LYS A 77 -21.24 10.17 3.46
N LYS A 78 -20.67 10.34 4.66
CA LYS A 78 -20.99 11.44 5.58
C LYS A 78 -20.09 12.67 5.40
N TYR A 79 -18.87 12.47 4.92
CA TYR A 79 -17.89 13.51 4.60
C TYR A 79 -17.11 13.13 3.34
N PRO A 80 -17.49 13.64 2.16
CA PRO A 80 -16.80 13.31 0.91
C PRO A 80 -15.36 13.86 0.82
N GLN A 81 -14.85 14.57 1.84
CA GLN A 81 -13.65 15.42 1.75
C GLN A 81 -12.74 15.37 3.00
N ILE A 82 -12.79 14.32 3.83
CA ILE A 82 -11.89 14.15 4.97
C ILE A 82 -10.89 13.04 4.66
N GLU A 83 -9.70 13.45 4.23
CA GLU A 83 -8.48 12.65 4.32
C GLU A 83 -7.53 13.43 5.22
N CYS A 84 -7.28 12.91 6.43
CA CYS A 84 -6.47 13.54 7.48
C CYS A 84 -4.97 13.31 7.25
N GLU A 85 -4.28 14.42 6.97
CA GLU A 85 -3.06 14.96 7.60
C GLU A 85 -2.06 14.03 8.35
N PRO A 86 -0.74 14.29 8.23
CA PRO A 86 0.23 14.00 9.28
C PRO A 86 0.64 15.25 10.08
N GLU A 87 0.54 15.08 11.40
CA GLU A 87 0.90 15.91 12.54
C GLU A 87 2.33 16.51 12.52
N VAL A 88 2.47 17.79 12.94
CA VAL A 88 3.76 18.41 13.34
C VAL A 88 3.58 19.27 14.60
N GLU A 89 4.48 19.04 15.57
CA GLU A 89 4.60 19.61 16.91
C GLU A 89 4.77 21.14 17.02
N PRO A 90 4.57 21.74 18.24
CA PRO A 90 4.23 23.15 18.42
C PRO A 90 5.46 24.07 18.44
N ILE A 91 5.41 25.17 17.68
CA ILE A 91 6.34 26.29 17.83
C ILE A 91 5.55 27.48 18.36
N GLY A 92 5.97 27.96 19.52
CA GLY A 92 5.31 29.00 20.29
C GLY A 92 5.44 30.42 19.73
N SER A 93 4.96 31.33 20.58
CA SER A 93 4.97 32.80 20.53
C SER A 93 3.93 33.50 19.63
N MET A 94 2.90 34.03 20.31
CA MET A 94 2.12 35.20 19.90
C MET A 94 3.00 36.47 19.96
N PRO A 95 2.70 37.50 19.15
CA PRO A 95 1.93 38.62 19.70
C PRO A 95 0.79 39.11 18.79
N ASN A 96 -0.28 39.56 19.47
CA ASN A 96 -1.52 40.11 18.93
C ASN A 96 -1.35 41.10 17.76
N GLY A 97 -1.95 40.76 16.64
CA GLY A 97 -2.49 41.64 15.61
C GLY A 97 -3.60 40.85 14.91
N GLU A 98 -4.79 41.42 14.77
CA GLU A 98 -6.01 40.76 14.31
C GLU A 98 -5.76 39.75 13.18
N ILE A 99 -5.86 38.46 13.51
CA ILE A 99 -5.84 37.39 12.52
C ILE A 99 -7.22 37.40 11.87
N SER A 100 -7.35 38.15 10.77
CA SER A 100 -8.36 37.79 9.77
C SER A 100 -8.01 36.38 9.33
N VAL A 101 -8.76 35.38 9.83
CA VAL A 101 -8.57 33.97 9.49
C VAL A 101 -8.40 33.89 7.98
N PRO A 102 -7.19 33.57 7.47
CA PRO A 102 -6.96 33.45 6.05
C PRO A 102 -7.96 32.43 5.50
N ASN A 103 -8.65 32.73 4.40
CA ASN A 103 -9.76 31.96 3.88
C ASN A 103 -9.37 30.47 3.71
N TYR A 104 -9.69 29.63 4.70
CA TYR A 104 -9.23 28.24 4.80
C TYR A 104 -9.56 27.44 3.54
N ASP A 105 -10.71 27.73 2.91
CA ASP A 105 -11.14 27.09 1.68
C ASP A 105 -10.22 27.42 0.49
N GLU A 106 -9.68 28.63 0.41
CA GLU A 106 -8.74 29.04 -0.64
C GLU A 106 -7.39 28.33 -0.50
N TYR A 107 -6.89 28.17 0.73
CA TYR A 107 -5.68 27.39 1.00
C TYR A 107 -5.89 25.91 0.69
N LYS A 108 -7.05 25.35 1.08
CA LYS A 108 -7.42 23.97 0.77
C LYS A 108 -7.47 23.73 -0.74
N GLN A 109 -8.13 24.62 -1.49
CA GLN A 109 -8.20 24.54 -2.95
C GLN A 109 -6.82 24.65 -3.60
N THR A 110 -6.00 25.60 -3.17
CA THR A 110 -4.63 25.79 -3.68
C THR A 110 -3.77 24.56 -3.41
N ALA A 111 -3.88 23.94 -2.23
CA ALA A 111 -3.18 22.70 -1.89
C ALA A 111 -3.64 21.53 -2.78
N GLN A 112 -4.95 21.36 -2.98
CA GLN A 112 -5.50 20.33 -3.88
C GLN A 112 -5.04 20.52 -5.33
N GLN A 113 -5.05 21.75 -5.84
CA GLN A 113 -4.56 22.06 -7.19
C GLN A 113 -3.08 21.74 -7.34
N LYS A 114 -2.24 22.09 -6.35
CA LYS A 114 -0.80 21.75 -6.37
C LYS A 114 -0.58 20.23 -6.41
N ILE A 115 -1.34 19.45 -5.64
CA ILE A 115 -1.26 17.98 -5.67
C ILE A 115 -1.65 17.44 -7.05
N GLN A 116 -2.75 17.93 -7.63
CA GLN A 116 -3.19 17.51 -8.96
C GLN A 116 -2.17 17.89 -10.05
N GLN A 117 -1.60 19.09 -9.97
CA GLN A 117 -0.57 19.56 -10.89
C GLN A 117 0.70 18.72 -10.79
N GLU A 118 1.13 18.34 -9.58
CA GLU A 118 2.26 17.45 -9.37
C GLU A 118 2.00 16.05 -9.95
N GLN A 119 0.81 15.49 -9.70
CA GLN A 119 0.41 14.19 -10.27
C GLN A 119 0.35 14.23 -11.80
N ALA A 120 -0.17 15.31 -12.39
CA ALA A 120 -0.23 15.49 -13.84
C ALA A 120 1.18 15.60 -14.44
N LYS A 121 2.09 16.32 -13.77
CA LYS A 121 3.50 16.42 -14.20
C LYS A 121 4.22 15.09 -14.13
N VAL A 122 4.02 14.31 -13.07
CA VAL A 122 4.59 12.97 -12.96
C VAL A 122 4.07 12.05 -14.06
N LEU A 123 2.77 12.11 -14.37
CA LEU A 123 2.19 11.37 -15.49
C LEU A 123 2.81 11.76 -16.83
N GLU A 124 2.95 13.06 -17.09
CA GLU A 124 3.55 13.57 -18.32
C GLU A 124 4.99 13.05 -18.48
N ASN A 125 5.82 13.16 -17.44
CA ASN A 125 7.19 12.63 -17.46
C ASN A 125 7.22 11.12 -17.78
N VAL A 126 6.32 10.34 -17.17
CA VAL A 126 6.21 8.89 -17.40
C VAL A 126 5.78 8.58 -18.84
N LEU A 127 4.84 9.35 -19.40
CA LEU A 127 4.39 9.17 -20.79
C LEU A 127 5.50 9.54 -21.77
N THR A 128 6.20 10.66 -21.56
CA THR A 128 7.36 11.06 -22.37
C THR A 128 8.46 10.00 -22.33
N TYR A 129 8.80 9.52 -21.15
CA TYR A 129 9.74 8.41 -20.97
C TYR A 129 9.30 7.15 -21.73
N THR A 130 8.02 6.79 -21.63
CA THR A 130 7.47 5.60 -22.31
C THR A 130 7.63 5.71 -23.82
N VAL A 131 7.28 6.86 -24.41
CA VAL A 131 7.45 7.11 -25.84
C VAL A 131 8.92 7.02 -26.23
N GLN A 132 9.82 7.65 -25.46
CA GLN A 132 11.26 7.65 -25.77
C GLN A 132 11.89 6.25 -25.72
N GLU A 133 11.52 5.42 -24.75
CA GLU A 133 12.11 4.08 -24.61
C GLU A 133 11.47 3.05 -25.54
N LEU A 134 10.19 3.20 -25.89
CA LEU A 134 9.42 2.13 -26.54
C LEU A 134 8.95 2.42 -27.97
N ALA A 135 9.09 3.65 -28.48
CA ALA A 135 8.64 3.98 -29.85
C ALA A 135 9.32 3.17 -30.96
N LEU A 136 10.53 2.65 -30.73
CA LEU A 136 11.23 1.79 -31.68
C LEU A 136 10.76 0.32 -31.66
N TYR A 137 9.99 -0.06 -30.65
CA TYR A 137 9.64 -1.46 -30.36
C TYR A 137 8.12 -1.72 -30.40
N LEU A 138 7.35 -0.69 -30.75
CA LEU A 138 5.89 -0.67 -30.76
C LEU A 138 5.41 0.02 -32.03
N THR A 139 4.29 -0.43 -32.58
CA THR A 139 3.55 0.37 -33.55
C THR A 139 2.89 1.57 -32.87
N GLU A 140 2.48 2.57 -33.65
CA GLU A 140 1.80 3.76 -33.12
C GLU A 140 0.55 3.40 -32.31
N SER A 141 -0.25 2.45 -32.80
CA SER A 141 -1.47 1.96 -32.14
C SER A 141 -1.16 1.29 -30.79
N GLU A 142 -0.15 0.43 -30.76
CA GLU A 142 0.27 -0.26 -29.53
C GLU A 142 0.87 0.71 -28.51
N LEU A 143 1.62 1.71 -28.96
CA LEU A 143 2.17 2.76 -28.10
C LEU A 143 1.06 3.65 -27.53
N GLN A 144 0.06 4.03 -28.32
CA GLN A 144 -1.12 4.76 -27.84
C GLN A 144 -1.90 3.94 -26.81
N GLN A 145 -2.12 2.65 -27.08
CA GLN A 145 -2.77 1.71 -26.15
C GLN A 145 -1.99 1.61 -24.83
N LEU A 146 -0.66 1.51 -24.90
CA LEU A 146 0.20 1.47 -23.71
C LEU A 146 0.08 2.76 -22.89
N CYS A 147 0.06 3.93 -23.54
CA CYS A 147 -0.14 5.21 -22.87
C CYS A 147 -1.48 5.27 -22.13
N GLU A 148 -2.58 4.75 -22.71
CA GLU A 148 -3.86 4.65 -22.01
C GLU A 148 -3.79 3.74 -20.77
N TYR A 149 -3.11 2.59 -20.90
CA TYR A 149 -2.90 1.70 -19.75
C TYR A 149 -2.05 2.33 -18.65
N ILE A 150 -1.08 3.18 -18.99
CA ILE A 150 -0.27 3.92 -18.02
C ILE A 150 -1.10 4.99 -17.31
N ARG A 151 -1.95 5.72 -18.04
CA ARG A 151 -2.90 6.69 -17.42
C ARG A 151 -3.82 5.99 -16.44
N PHE A 152 -4.36 4.84 -16.82
CA PHE A 152 -5.15 4.00 -15.94
C PHE A 152 -4.34 3.53 -14.72
N PHE A 153 -3.10 3.07 -14.94
CA PHE A 153 -2.23 2.53 -13.90
C PHE A 153 -1.94 3.52 -12.78
N GLN A 154 -1.78 4.82 -13.09
CA GLN A 154 -1.51 5.85 -12.09
C GLN A 154 -2.54 5.83 -10.94
N TYR A 155 -3.82 5.72 -11.29
CA TYR A 155 -4.93 5.82 -10.32
C TYR A 155 -5.52 4.47 -9.92
N ALA A 156 -5.34 3.43 -10.73
CA ALA A 156 -5.95 2.13 -10.51
C ALA A 156 -5.34 1.37 -9.32
N THR A 157 -6.18 0.59 -8.65
CA THR A 157 -5.82 -0.36 -7.59
C THR A 157 -5.57 -1.76 -8.15
N GLU A 158 -4.99 -2.66 -7.34
CA GLU A 158 -4.64 -4.02 -7.76
C GLU A 158 -5.80 -4.81 -8.40
N ASN A 159 -7.00 -4.64 -7.86
CA ASN A 159 -8.20 -5.33 -8.35
C ASN A 159 -8.66 -4.81 -9.73
N GLU A 160 -8.35 -3.55 -10.06
CA GLU A 160 -8.81 -2.90 -11.28
C GLU A 160 -7.95 -3.27 -12.48
N TYR A 161 -6.71 -3.73 -12.29
CA TYR A 161 -5.87 -4.25 -13.38
C TYR A 161 -6.52 -5.42 -14.12
N LYS A 162 -7.51 -6.11 -13.50
CA LYS A 162 -8.37 -7.12 -14.14
C LYS A 162 -9.07 -6.65 -15.41
N GLN A 163 -9.23 -5.34 -15.58
CA GLN A 163 -9.88 -4.73 -16.73
C GLN A 163 -9.00 -4.66 -17.99
N ILE A 164 -7.67 -4.81 -17.84
CA ILE A 164 -6.75 -4.90 -18.98
C ILE A 164 -6.92 -6.27 -19.63
N LYS A 165 -7.63 -6.30 -20.76
CA LYS A 165 -7.98 -7.53 -21.49
C LYS A 165 -7.13 -7.76 -22.74
N ILE A 166 -6.67 -6.68 -23.37
CA ILE A 166 -5.91 -6.73 -24.63
C ILE A 166 -4.44 -6.46 -24.31
N PRO A 167 -3.57 -7.46 -24.38
CA PRO A 167 -2.14 -7.26 -24.22
C PRO A 167 -1.57 -6.37 -25.33
N VAL A 168 -0.51 -5.64 -25.01
CA VAL A 168 0.32 -4.91 -25.97
C VAL A 168 1.39 -5.86 -26.46
N ALA A 169 1.41 -6.12 -27.78
CA ALA A 169 2.53 -6.83 -28.39
C ALA A 169 3.73 -5.88 -28.49
N VAL A 170 4.92 -6.43 -28.28
CA VAL A 170 6.19 -5.68 -28.33
C VAL A 170 7.18 -6.46 -29.18
N ASP A 171 8.10 -5.75 -29.81
CA ASP A 171 9.15 -6.33 -30.60
C ASP A 171 9.97 -7.38 -29.82
N ALA A 172 10.37 -8.46 -30.48
CA ALA A 172 11.08 -9.58 -29.87
C ALA A 172 12.47 -9.21 -29.31
N THR A 173 13.05 -8.09 -29.77
CA THR A 173 14.33 -7.54 -29.29
C THR A 173 14.27 -7.13 -27.82
N LEU A 174 13.12 -6.67 -27.31
CA LEU A 174 12.93 -6.37 -25.89
C LEU A 174 12.78 -7.64 -25.09
N LYS A 175 13.67 -7.86 -24.12
CA LYS A 175 13.66 -9.03 -23.25
C LYS A 175 12.75 -8.80 -22.04
N SER A 176 12.44 -9.88 -21.32
CA SER A 176 11.65 -9.79 -20.08
C SER A 176 12.27 -8.87 -19.03
N ILE A 177 13.61 -8.83 -18.93
CA ILE A 177 14.34 -7.90 -18.04
C ILE A 177 14.10 -6.43 -18.40
N ASP A 178 13.99 -6.10 -19.69
CA ASP A 178 13.72 -4.74 -20.15
C ASP A 178 12.32 -4.29 -19.71
N LEU A 179 11.34 -5.17 -19.85
CA LEU A 179 9.96 -4.91 -19.42
C LEU A 179 9.83 -4.82 -17.90
N MET A 180 10.64 -5.59 -17.16
CA MET A 180 10.72 -5.50 -15.69
C MET A 180 11.31 -4.17 -15.24
N HIS A 181 12.40 -3.71 -15.88
CA HIS A 181 12.99 -2.39 -15.60
C HIS A 181 12.06 -1.26 -15.99
N PHE A 182 11.43 -1.35 -17.16
CA PHE A 182 10.41 -0.41 -17.59
C PHE A 182 9.28 -0.32 -16.55
N GLY A 183 8.74 -1.47 -16.13
CA GLY A 183 7.73 -1.54 -15.09
C GLY A 183 8.18 -0.90 -13.78
N TRP A 184 9.40 -1.19 -13.33
CA TRP A 184 9.93 -0.59 -12.11
C TRP A 184 10.06 0.94 -12.22
N ASN A 185 10.58 1.46 -13.33
CA ASN A 185 10.78 2.89 -13.54
C ASN A 185 9.45 3.66 -13.41
N ILE A 186 8.39 3.18 -14.09
CA ILE A 186 7.06 3.82 -14.03
C ILE A 186 6.39 3.60 -12.67
N GLY A 187 6.49 2.39 -12.10
CA GLY A 187 5.91 2.05 -10.80
C GLY A 187 6.52 2.89 -9.68
N ASN A 188 7.82 3.15 -9.75
CA ASN A 188 8.54 4.00 -8.82
C ASN A 188 8.06 5.45 -8.85
N GLN A 189 7.86 6.04 -10.06
CA GLN A 189 7.33 7.41 -10.17
C GLN A 189 5.93 7.53 -9.59
N PHE A 190 5.08 6.53 -9.81
CA PHE A 190 3.71 6.50 -9.27
C PHE A 190 3.61 5.99 -7.84
N LYS A 191 4.74 5.69 -7.18
CA LYS A 191 4.78 5.12 -5.81
C LYS A 191 3.96 3.82 -5.68
N LYS A 192 3.85 3.04 -6.75
CA LYS A 192 3.17 1.74 -6.79
C LYS A 192 4.02 0.68 -6.12
N THR A 193 3.38 -0.27 -5.45
CA THR A 193 4.07 -1.40 -4.84
C THR A 193 4.66 -2.32 -5.91
N GLY A 194 5.64 -3.13 -5.53
CA GLY A 194 6.23 -4.12 -6.44
C GLY A 194 5.22 -5.17 -6.92
N ILE A 195 4.19 -5.49 -6.12
CA ILE A 195 3.13 -6.42 -6.53
C ILE A 195 2.24 -5.74 -7.59
N GLU A 196 1.77 -4.53 -7.34
CA GLU A 196 0.95 -3.79 -8.31
C GLU A 196 1.68 -3.61 -9.64
N THR A 197 2.95 -3.22 -9.57
CA THR A 197 3.80 -3.05 -10.74
C THR A 197 3.96 -4.35 -11.52
N ALA A 198 4.28 -5.45 -10.83
CA ALA A 198 4.43 -6.76 -11.46
C ALA A 198 3.12 -7.25 -12.10
N THR A 199 1.99 -7.07 -11.42
CA THR A 199 0.66 -7.44 -11.92
C THR A 199 0.30 -6.61 -13.15
N PHE A 200 0.59 -5.30 -13.14
CA PHE A 200 0.35 -4.42 -14.29
C PHE A 200 1.14 -4.87 -15.52
N ILE A 201 2.47 -4.97 -15.41
CA ILE A 201 3.29 -5.33 -16.58
C ILE A 201 3.04 -6.75 -17.07
N LYS A 202 2.72 -7.70 -16.17
CA LYS A 202 2.34 -9.07 -16.56
C LYS A 202 1.09 -9.09 -17.44
N ARG A 203 0.15 -8.17 -17.22
CA ARG A 203 -1.09 -8.07 -18.01
C ARG A 203 -0.86 -7.33 -19.32
N VAL A 204 -0.17 -6.20 -19.25
CA VAL A 204 0.13 -5.37 -20.42
C VAL A 204 1.00 -6.14 -21.40
N PHE A 205 2.09 -6.78 -20.93
CA PHE A 205 3.02 -7.52 -21.78
C PHE A 205 2.87 -9.04 -21.60
N ALA A 206 1.64 -9.52 -21.63
CA ALA A 206 1.29 -10.90 -21.31
C ALA A 206 2.07 -11.93 -22.13
N GLU A 207 2.30 -11.65 -23.41
CA GLU A 207 3.04 -12.56 -24.30
C GLU A 207 4.51 -12.72 -23.88
N ARG A 208 5.23 -11.60 -23.67
CA ARG A 208 6.66 -11.62 -23.33
C ARG A 208 6.92 -12.13 -21.91
N LEU A 209 5.96 -11.92 -21.01
CA LEU A 209 6.08 -12.31 -19.62
C LEU A 209 5.35 -13.61 -19.29
N LYS A 210 4.79 -14.33 -20.27
CA LYS A 210 3.90 -15.50 -20.06
C LYS A 210 4.49 -16.56 -19.12
N GLU A 211 5.78 -16.86 -19.25
CA GLU A 211 6.49 -17.88 -18.46
C GLU A 211 6.88 -17.41 -17.05
N SER A 212 6.75 -16.12 -16.75
CA SER A 212 7.14 -15.56 -15.45
C SER A 212 5.92 -15.34 -14.56
N GLU A 213 5.90 -15.99 -13.39
CA GLU A 213 4.90 -15.69 -12.37
C GLU A 213 5.04 -14.25 -11.84
N ILE A 214 3.94 -13.67 -11.34
CA ILE A 214 3.92 -12.32 -10.75
C ILE A 214 4.94 -12.20 -9.60
N SER A 215 5.07 -13.24 -8.77
CA SER A 215 6.06 -13.35 -7.69
C SER A 215 7.50 -13.20 -8.21
N THR A 216 7.80 -13.86 -9.34
CA THR A 216 9.11 -13.82 -9.99
C THR A 216 9.36 -12.46 -10.63
N ILE A 217 8.35 -11.89 -11.30
CA ILE A 217 8.43 -10.55 -11.90
C ILE A 217 8.72 -9.52 -10.81
N LYS A 218 7.96 -9.53 -9.71
CA LYS A 218 8.17 -8.64 -8.55
C LYS A 218 9.61 -8.69 -8.06
N ARG A 219 10.16 -9.89 -7.86
CA ARG A 219 11.55 -10.08 -7.40
C ARG A 219 12.58 -9.56 -8.41
N LYS A 220 12.26 -9.59 -9.70
CA LYS A 220 13.17 -9.23 -10.79
C LYS A 220 12.99 -7.82 -11.35
N LEU A 221 12.09 -7.01 -10.77
CA LEU A 221 11.87 -5.61 -11.19
C LEU A 221 13.15 -4.77 -11.27
N ARG A 222 14.15 -5.08 -10.44
CA ARG A 222 15.47 -4.42 -10.42
C ARG A 222 16.62 -5.41 -10.65
N ALA A 223 16.37 -6.53 -11.34
CA ALA A 223 17.39 -7.54 -11.53
C ALA A 223 18.54 -7.01 -12.40
N GLU A 224 19.77 -7.30 -12.03
CA GLU A 224 20.92 -6.95 -12.87
C GLU A 224 21.00 -7.86 -14.10
N GLY A 225 21.49 -7.32 -15.21
CA GLY A 225 21.72 -8.08 -16.44
C GLY A 225 21.79 -7.22 -17.70
N THR A 226 22.05 -7.88 -18.83
CA THR A 226 22.09 -7.23 -20.15
C THR A 226 20.68 -6.82 -20.57
N CYS A 227 20.39 -5.54 -20.38
CA CYS A 227 19.14 -4.86 -20.72
C CYS A 227 19.41 -3.65 -21.62
N ILE A 228 18.46 -3.38 -22.51
CA ILE A 228 18.30 -2.15 -23.29
C ILE A 228 17.75 -1.06 -22.36
N ILE A 229 16.63 -1.34 -21.68
CA ILE A 229 15.98 -0.36 -20.80
C ILE A 229 16.67 -0.39 -19.43
N LYS A 230 17.27 0.73 -19.05
CA LYS A 230 17.99 0.88 -17.77
C LYS A 230 17.07 1.33 -16.65
N ILE A 231 17.43 0.96 -15.42
CA ILE A 231 16.78 1.43 -14.20
C ILE A 231 17.02 2.95 -14.06
N LYS A 232 15.95 3.72 -13.93
CA LYS A 232 15.94 5.17 -13.73
C LYS A 232 15.11 5.49 -12.49
N GLU A 233 15.76 5.94 -11.43
CA GLU A 233 15.06 6.23 -10.16
C GLU A 233 14.19 7.49 -10.26
N LYS A 234 14.52 8.41 -11.16
CA LYS A 234 13.76 9.63 -11.44
C LYS A 234 13.59 9.80 -12.94
N LEU A 235 12.38 10.18 -13.36
CA LEU A 235 12.02 10.47 -14.74
C LEU A 235 11.75 11.97 -14.93
#